data_AF-A0A2R6CVA1-F1
#
_entry.id   AF-A0A2R6CVA1-F1
#
_cell.length_a   1.000
_cell.length_b   1.000
_cell.length_c   1.000
_cell.angle_alpha   90.00
_cell.angle_beta   90.00
_cell.angle_gamma   90.00
#
_symmetry.space_group_name_H-M   'P 1'
#
loop_
_entity.id
_entity.type
_entity.pdbx_description
1 polymer ?
#
loop_
_entity_poly.entity_id
_entity_poly.type
_entity_poly.pdbx_seq_one_letter_code
_entity_poly.pdbx_strand_id
1 'polypeptide(L)'
;MSERALVWLSGTEPVEEMARAVVETSEGDRSRYVDEHTGADVLTSTLSDGFDLRLNPYERATVDDPRDASFEGSVGIGTSLSFDGDEISAEVVLAYEEAADADTDDLEAYVEATRSTSFKDVYDLSFSTSGRAAVVTGKMNPEFMSLYLD
;
A
#
# COMPACT_ATOMS: atom_id res chain seq x y z
N MET A 1 -4.48 10.97 19.88
CA MET A 1 -3.55 11.38 18.82
C MET A 1 -2.99 10.08 18.29
N SER A 2 -3.52 9.57 17.18
CA SER A 2 -3.05 8.32 16.59
C SER A 2 -1.69 8.59 15.93
N GLU A 3 -0.65 7.90 16.38
CA GLU A 3 0.67 7.95 15.76
C GLU A 3 0.62 7.16 14.46
N ARG A 4 0.81 7.85 13.33
CA ARG A 4 0.97 7.23 12.01
C ARG A 4 2.45 6.90 11.81
N ALA A 5 2.77 5.62 11.59
CA ALA A 5 4.12 5.18 11.26
C ALA A 5 4.24 5.03 9.73
N LEU A 6 4.97 5.95 9.10
CA LEU A 6 5.28 5.86 7.67
C LEU A 6 6.65 5.21 7.48
N VAL A 7 6.69 4.08 6.79
CA VAL A 7 7.95 3.41 6.40
C VAL A 7 8.18 3.62 4.91
N TRP A 8 9.35 4.14 4.54
CA TRP A 8 9.76 4.33 3.15
C TRP A 8 10.98 3.47 2.81
N LEU A 9 10.86 2.64 1.77
CA LEU A 9 11.91 1.74 1.29
C LEU A 9 12.24 2.04 -0.17
N SER A 10 13.53 2.10 -0.49
CA SER A 10 14.04 2.20 -1.86
C SER A 10 15.23 1.28 -2.06
N GLY A 11 15.22 0.45 -3.11
CA GLY A 11 16.27 -0.56 -3.37
C GLY A 11 15.93 -1.55 -4.48
N THR A 12 16.86 -2.46 -4.77
CA THR A 12 16.73 -3.54 -5.78
C THR A 12 16.65 -4.95 -5.17
N GLU A 13 16.48 -5.05 -3.85
CA GLU A 13 16.36 -6.32 -3.12
C GLU A 13 14.87 -6.74 -2.99
N PRO A 14 14.57 -8.03 -2.72
CA PRO A 14 13.20 -8.52 -2.57
C PRO A 14 12.45 -7.84 -1.40
N VAL A 15 11.15 -7.55 -1.54
CA VAL A 15 10.38 -6.77 -0.53
C VAL A 15 10.17 -7.54 0.75
N GLU A 16 10.05 -8.86 0.72
CA GLU A 16 10.07 -9.63 1.95
C GLU A 16 11.37 -9.36 2.73
N GLU A 17 12.52 -9.31 2.06
CA GLU A 17 13.83 -9.03 2.65
C GLU A 17 14.03 -7.57 3.02
N MET A 18 13.49 -6.59 2.28
CA MET A 18 13.61 -5.17 2.62
C MET A 18 12.64 -4.73 3.72
N ALA A 19 11.40 -5.22 3.70
CA ALA A 19 10.46 -5.08 4.81
C ALA A 19 10.90 -5.93 6.01
N ARG A 20 11.57 -7.08 5.82
CA ARG A 20 12.34 -7.74 6.91
C ARG A 20 13.40 -6.78 7.39
N ALA A 21 14.24 -6.27 6.51
CA ALA A 21 15.43 -5.51 6.87
C ALA A 21 15.10 -4.21 7.58
N VAL A 22 14.03 -3.47 7.24
CA VAL A 22 13.67 -2.24 7.97
C VAL A 22 12.95 -2.50 9.28
N VAL A 23 12.15 -3.56 9.35
CA VAL A 23 11.55 -3.97 10.62
C VAL A 23 12.57 -4.74 11.51
N GLU A 24 13.64 -5.29 10.93
CA GLU A 24 14.77 -5.93 11.61
C GLU A 24 15.89 -4.94 11.97
N THR A 25 16.12 -3.86 11.20
CA THR A 25 17.14 -2.83 11.50
C THR A 25 16.72 -1.89 12.61
N SER A 26 15.43 -1.82 12.95
CA SER A 26 14.95 -1.21 14.20
C SER A 26 15.10 -2.12 15.43
N GLU A 27 16.18 -2.91 15.51
CA GLU A 27 16.54 -3.78 16.66
C GLU A 27 15.78 -5.13 16.76
N GLY A 28 15.69 -5.92 15.68
CA GLY A 28 15.24 -7.32 15.78
C GLY A 28 13.76 -7.51 16.11
N ASP A 29 12.94 -6.49 15.81
CA ASP A 29 11.58 -6.34 16.29
C ASP A 29 10.50 -6.60 15.23
N ARG A 30 10.79 -7.37 14.16
CA ARG A 30 9.76 -7.71 13.15
C ARG A 30 8.52 -8.39 13.72
N SER A 31 8.69 -9.31 14.66
CA SER A 31 7.53 -9.83 15.38
C SER A 31 6.83 -8.70 16.13
N ARG A 32 7.56 -7.92 16.93
CA ARG A 32 6.99 -6.88 17.76
C ARG A 32 6.25 -5.80 16.98
N TYR A 33 6.82 -5.25 15.90
CA TYR A 33 6.17 -4.20 15.09
C TYR A 33 4.90 -4.71 14.40
N VAL A 34 4.93 -5.94 13.86
CA VAL A 34 3.74 -6.58 13.27
C VAL A 34 2.70 -6.91 14.35
N ASP A 35 3.16 -7.34 15.53
CA ASP A 35 2.31 -7.63 16.69
C ASP A 35 1.71 -6.34 17.30
N GLU A 36 2.38 -5.19 17.16
CA GLU A 36 1.97 -3.88 17.69
C GLU A 36 1.11 -3.07 16.71
N HIS A 37 1.21 -3.32 15.40
CA HIS A 37 0.49 -2.57 14.38
C HIS A 37 -0.42 -3.48 13.54
N THR A 38 -1.71 -3.50 13.90
CA THR A 38 -2.77 -4.15 13.15
C THR A 38 -2.71 -3.77 11.66
N GLY A 39 -2.68 -4.76 10.77
CA GLY A 39 -2.65 -4.55 9.31
C GLY A 39 -1.27 -4.59 8.68
N ALA A 40 -0.17 -4.43 9.44
CA ALA A 40 1.18 -4.50 8.90
C ALA A 40 1.50 -5.89 8.29
N ASP A 41 0.96 -6.96 8.88
CA ASP A 41 1.06 -8.33 8.36
C ASP A 41 0.34 -8.49 7.01
N VAL A 42 -0.86 -7.92 6.87
CA VAL A 42 -1.63 -7.95 5.62
C VAL A 42 -0.88 -7.20 4.53
N LEU A 43 -0.41 -5.99 4.83
CA LEU A 43 0.32 -5.17 3.86
C LEU A 43 1.62 -5.85 3.40
N THR A 44 2.43 -6.35 4.33
CA THR A 44 3.72 -6.99 3.99
C THR A 44 3.59 -8.35 3.30
N SER A 45 2.45 -9.03 3.44
CA SER A 45 2.19 -10.31 2.76
C SER A 45 1.47 -10.17 1.42
N THR A 46 0.82 -9.03 1.17
CA THR A 46 0.05 -8.80 -0.05
C THR A 46 0.81 -7.95 -1.06
N LEU A 47 1.56 -6.95 -0.61
CA LEU A 47 2.26 -6.05 -1.52
C LEU A 47 3.37 -6.77 -2.28
N SER A 48 3.37 -6.58 -3.60
CA SER A 48 4.39 -7.04 -4.50
C SER A 48 5.72 -6.31 -4.27
N ASP A 49 6.81 -7.00 -4.61
CA ASP A 49 8.14 -6.42 -4.59
C ASP A 49 8.26 -5.20 -5.52
N GLY A 50 8.99 -4.16 -5.08
CA GLY A 50 9.10 -2.90 -5.80
C GLY A 50 10.30 -2.06 -5.39
N PHE A 51 10.66 -1.10 -6.24
CA PHE A 51 11.76 -0.15 -5.99
C PHE A 51 11.33 1.05 -5.13
N ASP A 52 10.02 1.32 -5.03
CA ASP A 52 9.42 2.24 -4.05
C ASP A 52 8.30 1.47 -3.35
N LEU A 53 8.50 1.19 -2.06
CA LEU A 53 7.49 0.57 -1.21
C LEU A 53 7.18 1.49 -0.04
N ARG A 54 5.89 1.71 0.20
CA ARG A 54 5.39 2.50 1.32
C ARG A 54 4.33 1.72 2.06
N LEU A 55 4.52 1.62 3.37
CA LEU A 55 3.59 0.95 4.28
C LEU A 55 3.14 1.97 5.31
N ASN A 56 1.84 2.05 5.53
CA ASN A 56 1.23 2.95 6.51
C ASN A 56 0.10 2.22 7.25
N PRO A 57 0.44 1.33 8.19
CA PRO A 57 -0.55 0.77 9.11
C PRO A 57 -1.08 1.88 10.04
N TYR A 58 -2.36 1.77 10.40
CA TYR A 58 -3.05 2.75 11.24
C TYR A 58 -4.15 2.10 12.10
N GLU A 59 -4.67 2.83 13.09
CA GLU A 59 -5.80 2.34 13.90
C GLU A 59 -7.04 2.12 13.04
N ARG A 60 -7.84 1.08 13.36
CA ARG A 60 -9.08 0.75 12.64
C ARG A 60 -9.89 2.01 12.33
N ALA A 61 -10.06 2.30 11.06
CA ALA A 61 -10.87 3.42 10.62
C ALA A 61 -12.35 3.17 10.96
N THR A 62 -13.01 4.24 11.39
CA THR A 62 -14.41 4.23 11.84
C THR A 62 -15.31 5.12 10.99
N VAL A 63 -14.72 5.80 10.00
CA VAL A 63 -15.38 6.73 9.10
C VAL A 63 -14.72 6.63 7.74
N ASP A 64 -15.54 6.70 6.70
CA ASP A 64 -15.10 6.72 5.32
C ASP A 64 -14.61 8.12 4.92
N ASP A 65 -13.35 8.20 4.51
CA ASP A 65 -12.77 9.29 3.76
C ASP A 65 -11.97 8.70 2.57
N PRO A 66 -12.61 8.63 1.39
CA PRO A 66 -11.96 8.10 0.21
C PRO A 66 -10.68 8.85 -0.14
N ARG A 67 -10.50 10.14 0.17
CA ARG A 67 -9.27 10.87 -0.22
C ARG A 67 -8.03 10.42 0.55
N ASP A 68 -8.24 9.94 1.77
CA ASP A 68 -7.18 9.47 2.66
C ASP A 68 -7.07 7.94 2.66
N ALA A 69 -7.83 7.25 1.79
CA ALA A 69 -7.97 5.79 1.76
C ALA A 69 -8.29 5.23 3.16
N SER A 70 -9.20 5.90 3.87
CA SER A 70 -9.73 5.48 5.16
C SER A 70 -11.16 5.01 4.93
N PHE A 71 -11.44 3.74 5.18
CA PHE A 71 -12.76 3.14 5.05
C PHE A 71 -13.09 2.35 6.32
N GLU A 72 -14.36 2.27 6.71
CA GLU A 72 -14.76 1.55 7.92
C GLU A 72 -14.16 0.13 7.95
N GLY A 73 -13.41 -0.20 9.02
CA GLY A 73 -12.74 -1.51 9.14
C GLY A 73 -11.34 -1.61 8.53
N SER A 74 -10.91 -0.64 7.73
CA SER A 74 -9.53 -0.56 7.24
C SER A 74 -8.53 -0.29 8.38
N VAL A 75 -7.34 -0.86 8.29
CA VAL A 75 -6.25 -0.80 9.29
C VAL A 75 -4.90 -0.45 8.67
N GLY A 76 -4.85 -0.16 7.37
CA GLY A 76 -3.61 0.24 6.74
C GLY A 76 -3.74 0.38 5.25
N ILE A 77 -2.86 1.20 4.69
CA ILE A 77 -2.64 1.28 3.25
C ILE A 77 -1.17 1.03 2.95
N GLY A 78 -0.89 0.40 1.83
CA GLY A 78 0.44 0.41 1.27
C GLY A 78 0.45 0.48 -0.24
N THR A 79 1.58 0.91 -0.76
CA THR A 79 1.78 1.14 -2.20
C THR A 79 3.11 0.56 -2.62
N SER A 80 3.15 -0.08 -3.78
CA SER A 80 4.37 -0.58 -4.41
C SER A 80 4.47 -0.06 -5.84
N LEU A 81 5.68 0.34 -6.24
CA LEU A 81 6.04 0.61 -7.62
C LEU A 81 7.18 -0.33 -8.04
N SER A 82 7.01 -1.02 -9.17
CA SER A 82 7.99 -1.97 -9.68
C SER A 82 8.18 -1.82 -11.20
N PHE A 83 9.34 -2.21 -11.73
CA PHE A 83 9.56 -2.22 -13.18
C PHE A 83 9.01 -3.51 -13.78
N ASP A 84 8.14 -3.38 -14.77
CA ASP A 84 7.63 -4.47 -15.61
C ASP A 84 8.07 -4.24 -17.06
N GLY A 85 9.31 -4.65 -17.36
CA GLY A 85 9.94 -4.37 -18.64
C GLY A 85 10.18 -2.87 -18.86
N ASP A 86 9.47 -2.30 -19.83
CA ASP A 86 9.56 -0.89 -20.19
C ASP A 86 8.48 -0.03 -19.49
N GLU A 87 7.61 -0.64 -18.68
CA GLU A 87 6.54 0.02 -17.92
C GLU A 87 6.84 -0.05 -16.41
N ILE A 88 6.13 0.77 -15.65
CA ILE A 88 6.09 0.64 -14.19
C ILE A 88 4.74 0.07 -13.81
N SER A 89 4.75 -1.00 -13.04
CA SER A 89 3.56 -1.51 -12.36
C SER A 89 3.37 -0.75 -11.05
N ALA A 90 2.15 -0.27 -10.82
CA ALA A 90 1.73 0.36 -9.59
C ALA A 90 0.70 -0.53 -8.90
N GLU A 91 0.88 -0.71 -7.60
CA GLU A 91 -0.01 -1.49 -6.76
C GLU A 91 -0.37 -0.69 -5.52
N VAL A 92 -1.66 -0.70 -5.15
CA VAL A 92 -2.14 -0.18 -3.88
C VAL A 92 -2.93 -1.28 -3.19
N VAL A 93 -2.60 -1.51 -1.92
CA VAL A 93 -3.27 -2.46 -1.05
C VAL A 93 -3.90 -1.71 0.10
N LEU A 94 -5.20 -1.91 0.30
CA LEU A 94 -5.93 -1.49 1.48
C LEU A 94 -6.15 -2.73 2.37
N ALA A 95 -5.58 -2.70 3.57
CA ALA A 95 -5.69 -3.77 4.55
C ALA A 95 -6.87 -3.51 5.49
N TYR A 96 -7.62 -4.56 5.80
CA TYR A 96 -8.76 -4.55 6.71
C TYR A 96 -8.51 -5.40 7.95
N GLU A 97 -9.20 -5.07 9.04
CA GLU A 97 -9.12 -5.88 10.25
C GLU A 97 -9.72 -7.27 10.01
N GLU A 98 -10.86 -7.31 9.30
CA GLU A 98 -11.61 -8.53 8.98
C GLU A 98 -11.73 -8.74 7.47
N ALA A 99 -11.78 -10.01 7.05
CA ALA A 99 -11.89 -10.35 5.62
C ALA A 99 -13.26 -10.00 5.02
N ALA A 100 -14.29 -9.91 5.87
CA ALA A 100 -15.64 -9.53 5.45
C ALA A 100 -15.76 -8.04 5.11
N ASP A 101 -14.83 -7.23 5.61
CA ASP A 101 -14.79 -5.78 5.37
C ASP A 101 -14.04 -5.44 4.06
N ALA A 102 -13.27 -6.39 3.50
CA ALA A 102 -12.49 -6.15 2.30
C ALA A 102 -13.37 -6.01 1.05
N ASP A 103 -13.43 -4.80 0.49
CA ASP A 103 -14.25 -4.46 -0.68
C ASP A 103 -13.42 -3.71 -1.74
N THR A 104 -13.64 -4.02 -3.02
CA THR A 104 -13.05 -3.28 -4.13
C THR A 104 -13.69 -1.92 -4.33
N ASP A 105 -14.97 -1.75 -3.95
CA ASP A 105 -15.71 -0.49 -4.14
C ASP A 105 -15.03 0.67 -3.38
N ASP A 106 -14.43 0.39 -2.22
CA ASP A 106 -13.62 1.34 -1.46
C ASP A 106 -12.38 1.81 -2.24
N LEU A 107 -11.64 0.87 -2.85
CA LEU A 107 -10.50 1.22 -3.69
C LEU A 107 -10.91 1.96 -4.96
N GLU A 108 -12.03 1.61 -5.58
CA GLU A 108 -12.58 2.36 -6.71
C GLU A 108 -12.88 3.81 -6.28
N ALA A 109 -13.53 4.00 -5.13
CA ALA A 109 -13.81 5.33 -4.58
C ALA A 109 -12.52 6.13 -4.28
N TYR A 110 -11.48 5.49 -3.73
CA TYR A 110 -10.17 6.12 -3.52
C TYR A 110 -9.53 6.56 -4.84
N VAL A 111 -9.52 5.67 -5.84
CA VAL A 111 -8.96 5.96 -7.16
C VAL A 111 -9.72 7.11 -7.83
N GLU A 112 -11.05 7.13 -7.76
CA GLU A 112 -11.86 8.22 -8.29
C GLU A 112 -11.57 9.55 -7.57
N ALA A 113 -11.53 9.52 -6.23
CA ALA A 113 -11.27 10.70 -5.41
C ALA A 113 -9.87 11.30 -5.62
N THR A 114 -8.89 10.47 -6.01
CA THR A 114 -7.48 10.85 -6.21
C THR A 114 -7.04 10.78 -7.67
N ARG A 115 -7.99 10.66 -8.62
CA ARG A 115 -7.71 10.50 -10.04
C ARG A 115 -6.90 11.64 -10.63
N SER A 116 -7.08 12.86 -10.14
CA SER A 116 -6.37 14.05 -10.62
C SER A 116 -4.99 14.25 -9.98
N THR A 117 -4.65 13.46 -8.96
CA THR A 117 -3.41 13.59 -8.18
C THR A 117 -2.59 12.30 -8.23
N SER A 118 -2.96 11.30 -7.43
CA SER A 118 -2.19 10.07 -7.25
C SER A 118 -2.31 9.11 -8.44
N PHE A 119 -3.47 9.09 -9.10
CA PHE A 119 -3.77 8.16 -10.21
C PHE A 119 -3.81 8.83 -11.59
N LYS A 120 -3.32 10.07 -11.72
CA LYS A 120 -3.46 10.86 -12.96
C LYS A 120 -2.81 10.20 -14.18
N ASP A 121 -1.67 9.53 -13.97
CA ASP A 121 -0.87 8.89 -15.02
C ASP A 121 -0.96 7.35 -14.98
N VAL A 122 -1.83 6.80 -14.12
CA VAL A 122 -2.02 5.36 -13.98
C VAL A 122 -3.16 4.89 -14.89
N TYR A 123 -2.90 3.88 -15.70
CA TYR A 123 -3.84 3.25 -16.63
C TYR A 123 -3.89 1.73 -16.41
N ASP A 124 -4.77 1.05 -17.15
CA ASP A 124 -4.97 -0.41 -17.07
C ASP A 124 -5.26 -0.90 -15.64
N LEU A 125 -6.22 -0.24 -14.98
CA LEU A 125 -6.56 -0.52 -13.59
C LEU A 125 -7.32 -1.84 -13.46
N SER A 126 -6.91 -2.67 -12.49
CA SER A 126 -7.59 -3.91 -12.13
C SER A 126 -7.73 -4.01 -10.61
N PHE A 127 -8.94 -4.32 -10.15
CA PHE A 127 -9.31 -4.42 -8.74
C PHE A 127 -9.57 -5.88 -8.34
N SER A 128 -9.16 -6.27 -7.15
CA SER A 128 -9.37 -7.61 -6.62
C SER A 128 -9.36 -7.62 -5.08
N THR A 129 -9.87 -8.70 -4.49
CA THR A 129 -9.73 -8.95 -3.04
C THR A 129 -8.94 -10.24 -2.79
N SER A 130 -8.21 -10.27 -1.68
CA SER A 130 -7.48 -11.45 -1.21
C SER A 130 -7.45 -11.46 0.32
N GLY A 131 -8.26 -12.32 0.94
CA GLY A 131 -8.34 -12.41 2.40
C GLY A 131 -8.80 -11.08 3.03
N ARG A 132 -7.90 -10.40 3.73
CA ARG A 132 -8.14 -9.11 4.40
C ARG A 132 -7.67 -7.90 3.58
N ALA A 133 -7.38 -8.09 2.31
CA ALA A 133 -6.87 -7.04 1.44
C ALA A 133 -7.82 -6.77 0.28
N ALA A 134 -8.09 -5.51 0.01
CA ALA A 134 -8.48 -5.04 -1.31
C ALA A 134 -7.21 -4.57 -2.03
N VAL A 135 -7.09 -4.88 -3.32
CA VAL A 135 -5.90 -4.61 -4.13
C VAL A 135 -6.32 -3.96 -5.43
N VAL A 136 -5.68 -2.84 -5.78
CA VAL A 136 -5.72 -2.25 -7.12
C VAL A 136 -4.34 -2.27 -7.72
N THR A 137 -4.26 -2.76 -8.96
CA THR A 137 -3.05 -2.74 -9.78
C THR A 137 -3.28 -1.83 -10.97
N GLY A 138 -2.21 -1.27 -11.51
CA GLY A 138 -2.22 -0.46 -12.72
C GLY A 138 -0.81 -0.28 -13.29
N LYS A 139 -0.74 0.44 -14.40
CA LYS A 139 0.50 0.71 -15.13
C LYS A 139 0.73 2.19 -15.29
N MET A 140 2.00 2.60 -15.34
CA MET A 140 2.40 3.97 -15.66
C MET A 140 3.64 3.97 -16.57
N ASN A 141 3.77 5.00 -17.40
CA ASN A 141 4.98 5.14 -18.21
C ASN A 141 6.12 5.70 -17.32
N PRO A 142 7.36 5.18 -17.45
CA PRO A 142 8.50 5.65 -16.67
C PRO A 142 8.83 7.15 -16.85
N GLU A 143 8.46 7.72 -18.00
CA GLU A 143 8.66 9.14 -18.29
C GLU A 143 7.91 10.08 -17.33
N PHE A 144 6.79 9.63 -16.76
CA PHE A 144 6.01 10.40 -15.78
C PHE A 144 6.60 10.32 -14.37
N MET A 145 7.49 9.37 -14.11
CA MET A 145 8.11 9.19 -12.79
C MET A 145 9.08 10.33 -12.44
N SER A 146 9.66 11.00 -13.45
CA SER A 146 10.53 12.17 -13.23
C SER A 146 9.83 13.36 -12.56
N LEU A 147 8.49 13.38 -12.54
CA LEU A 147 7.68 14.43 -11.91
C LEU A 147 7.31 14.13 -10.44
N TYR A 148 7.62 12.94 -9.92
CA TYR A 148 7.25 12.50 -8.57
C TYR A 148 8.42 12.47 -7.57
N LEU A 149 9.65 12.76 -8.04
CA LEU A 149 10.89 12.70 -7.23
C LEU A 149 11.54 14.08 -6.96
N ASP A 150 10.81 15.18 -7.19
CA ASP A 150 11.23 16.54 -6.80
C ASP A 150 10.64 16.96 -5.44
#